data_AF-A0A4Q0IRW5-F1
#
_entry.id   AF-A0A4Q0IRW5-F1
#
_cell.length_a   1.000
_cell.length_b   1.000
_cell.length_c   1.000
_cell.angle_alpha   90.00
_cell.angle_beta   90.00
_cell.angle_gamma   90.00
#
_symmetry.space_group_name_H-M   'P 1'
#
loop_
_entity.id
_entity.type
_entity.pdbx_description
1 polymer ?
#
loop_
_entity_poly.entity_id
_entity_poly.type
_entity_poly.pdbx_seq_one_letter_code
_entity_poly.pdbx_strand_id
1 'polypeptide(L)'
;MASRRTIIEEWMVAQKRHHLSDVQVQMARELGFKPDSLRKIDNHKQEPWKTPLPQHIENLYEKRFKREQPEIVKSLKQQLQEDAAKRAAKKKAKDARRKAAQEQDDQSLNAE
;
A
#
# COMPACT_ATOMS: atom_id res chain seq x y z
N MET A 1 -5.74 9.99 -9.71
CA MET A 1 -5.02 8.79 -9.22
C MET A 1 -5.68 8.33 -7.93
N ALA A 2 -5.86 7.02 -7.75
CA ALA A 2 -6.39 6.46 -6.51
C ALA A 2 -5.50 6.87 -5.31
N SER A 3 -6.10 7.14 -4.16
CA SER A 3 -5.34 7.52 -2.97
C SER A 3 -4.49 6.34 -2.50
N ARG A 4 -3.32 6.60 -1.89
CA ARG A 4 -2.44 5.52 -1.40
C ARG A 4 -3.17 4.53 -0.47
N ARG A 5 -4.11 5.05 0.32
CA ARG A 5 -5.01 4.25 1.16
C ARG A 5 -5.92 3.31 0.37
N THR A 6 -6.58 3.79 -0.68
CA THR A 6 -7.51 2.97 -1.47
C THR A 6 -6.77 1.86 -2.22
N ILE A 7 -5.56 2.15 -2.69
CA ILE A 7 -4.69 1.13 -3.29
C ILE A 7 -4.35 0.03 -2.27
N ILE A 8 -4.03 0.39 -1.03
CA ILE A 8 -3.76 -0.59 0.03
C ILE A 8 -5.01 -1.43 0.34
N GLU A 9 -6.19 -0.81 0.41
CA GLU A 9 -7.46 -1.49 0.65
C GLU A 9 -7.80 -2.47 -0.50
N GLU A 10 -7.56 -2.09 -1.76
CA GLU A 10 -7.69 -2.98 -2.93
C GLU A 10 -6.74 -4.17 -2.86
N TRP A 11 -5.48 -3.94 -2.44
CA TRP A 11 -4.52 -5.03 -2.20
C TRP A 11 -4.98 -5.98 -1.10
N MET A 12 -5.61 -5.50 -0.04
CA MET A 12 -6.16 -6.37 1.02
C MET A 12 -7.31 -7.24 0.49
N VAL A 13 -8.18 -6.68 -0.35
CA VAL A 13 -9.27 -7.44 -0.98
C VAL A 13 -8.71 -8.50 -1.93
N ALA A 14 -7.74 -8.14 -2.77
CA ALA A 14 -7.07 -9.06 -3.67
C ALA A 14 -6.34 -10.18 -2.92
N GLN A 15 -5.64 -9.83 -1.83
CA GLN A 15 -4.94 -10.77 -0.97
C GLN A 15 -5.91 -11.83 -0.40
N LYS A 16 -7.04 -11.39 0.17
CA LYS A 16 -8.05 -12.29 0.73
C LYS A 16 -8.71 -13.15 -0.34
N ARG A 17 -8.97 -12.60 -1.53
CA ARG A 17 -9.62 -13.32 -2.62
C ARG A 17 -8.73 -14.41 -3.21
N HIS A 18 -7.46 -14.09 -3.41
CA HIS A 18 -6.49 -14.95 -4.08
C HIS A 18 -5.61 -15.75 -3.11
N HIS A 19 -5.90 -15.67 -1.80
CA HIS A 19 -5.19 -16.39 -0.74
C HIS A 19 -3.67 -16.14 -0.77
N LEU A 20 -3.29 -14.88 -1.01
CA LEU A 20 -1.89 -14.47 -1.08
C LEU A 20 -1.32 -14.16 0.30
N SER A 21 -0.07 -14.52 0.53
CA SER A 21 0.67 -14.07 1.71
C SER A 21 1.14 -12.61 1.56
N ASP A 22 1.49 -11.95 2.68
CA ASP A 22 2.08 -10.60 2.64
C ASP A 22 3.37 -10.56 1.80
N VAL A 23 4.12 -11.66 1.79
CA VAL A 23 5.32 -11.84 0.96
C VAL A 23 4.96 -11.83 -0.53
N GLN A 24 3.97 -12.61 -0.94
CA GLN A 24 3.53 -12.70 -2.33
C GLN A 24 2.92 -11.38 -2.82
N VAL A 25 2.19 -10.67 -1.95
CA VAL A 25 1.70 -9.32 -2.25
C VAL A 25 2.86 -8.36 -2.50
N GLN A 26 3.91 -8.42 -1.68
CA GLN A 26 5.10 -7.59 -1.87
C GLN A 26 5.83 -7.92 -3.18
N MET A 27 6.05 -9.22 -3.46
CA MET A 27 6.62 -9.68 -4.73
C MET A 27 5.81 -9.16 -5.92
N ALA A 28 4.49 -9.26 -5.86
CA ALA A 28 3.63 -8.82 -6.94
C ALA A 28 3.75 -7.31 -7.20
N ARG A 29 3.92 -6.51 -6.14
CA ARG A 29 4.14 -5.06 -6.25
C ARG A 29 5.49 -4.73 -6.87
N GLU A 30 6.56 -5.42 -6.49
CA GLU A 30 7.89 -5.25 -7.07
C GLU A 30 7.95 -5.70 -8.54
N LEU A 31 7.15 -6.72 -8.89
CA LEU A 31 6.94 -7.13 -10.28
C LEU A 31 6.15 -6.10 -11.10
N GLY A 32 5.45 -5.16 -10.44
CA GLY A 32 4.66 -4.11 -11.08
C GLY A 32 3.19 -4.49 -11.33
N PHE A 33 2.69 -5.55 -10.68
CA PHE A 33 1.28 -5.91 -10.76
C PHE A 33 0.40 -4.87 -10.07
N LYS A 34 -0.85 -4.79 -10.54
CA LYS A 34 -1.93 -4.01 -9.93
C LYS A 34 -2.95 -4.94 -9.28
N PRO A 35 -3.64 -4.52 -8.21
CA PRO A 35 -4.69 -5.33 -7.58
C PRO A 35 -5.72 -5.88 -8.58
N ASP A 36 -6.22 -5.01 -9.47
CA ASP A 36 -7.19 -5.40 -10.50
C ASP A 36 -6.65 -6.40 -11.54
N SER A 37 -5.35 -6.33 -11.82
CA SER A 37 -4.71 -7.22 -12.79
C SER A 37 -4.61 -8.65 -12.29
N LEU A 38 -4.50 -8.87 -10.98
CA LEU A 38 -4.44 -10.20 -10.37
C LEU A 38 -5.69 -11.02 -10.69
N ARG A 39 -6.86 -10.37 -10.72
CA ARG A 39 -8.12 -11.02 -11.10
C ARG A 39 -8.07 -11.62 -12.51
N LYS A 40 -7.38 -10.99 -13.46
CA LYS A 40 -7.26 -11.50 -14.84
C LYS A 40 -6.27 -12.68 -14.93
N ILE A 41 -5.24 -12.66 -14.07
CA ILE A 41 -4.20 -13.69 -14.05
C ILE A 41 -4.72 -14.95 -13.35
N ASP A 42 -5.56 -14.77 -12.33
CA ASP A 42 -6.19 -15.82 -11.53
C ASP A 42 -7.31 -16.61 -12.26
N ASN A 43 -7.02 -17.10 -13.46
CA ASN A 43 -7.92 -17.95 -14.25
C ASN A 43 -7.58 -19.45 -14.16
N HIS A 44 -6.76 -19.84 -13.18
CA HIS A 44 -6.24 -21.21 -13.03
C HIS A 44 -7.35 -22.27 -12.84
N LYS A 45 -8.54 -21.86 -12.38
CA LYS A 45 -9.70 -22.76 -12.25
C LYS A 45 -10.34 -23.12 -13.59
N GLN A 46 -10.21 -22.26 -14.60
CA GLN A 46 -10.72 -22.53 -15.96
C GLN A 46 -9.62 -23.17 -16.83
N GLU A 47 -8.36 -22.81 -16.59
CA GLU A 47 -7.19 -23.33 -17.30
C GLU A 47 -6.32 -24.15 -16.32
N PRO A 48 -6.57 -25.46 -16.15
CA PRO A 48 -5.89 -26.28 -15.14
C PRO A 48 -4.39 -26.49 -15.39
N TRP A 49 -3.92 -26.20 -16.61
CA TRP A 49 -2.50 -26.19 -16.97
C TRP A 49 -1.78 -24.93 -16.47
N LYS A 50 -2.51 -23.95 -15.93
CA LYS A 50 -1.95 -22.71 -15.40
C LYS A 50 -1.64 -22.89 -13.91
N THR A 51 -0.40 -22.59 -13.52
CA THR A 51 -0.01 -22.57 -12.10
C THR A 51 -0.89 -21.61 -11.29
N PRO A 52 -1.21 -21.96 -10.03
CA PRO A 52 -1.97 -21.06 -9.17
C PRO A 52 -1.20 -19.76 -8.97
N LEU A 53 -1.94 -18.66 -8.81
CA LEU A 53 -1.38 -17.31 -8.76
C LEU A 53 -0.23 -17.13 -7.75
N PRO A 54 -0.26 -17.71 -6.54
CA PRO A 54 0.85 -17.64 -5.58
C PRO A 54 2.19 -18.14 -6.16
N GLN A 55 2.19 -19.36 -6.72
CA GLN A 55 3.38 -19.98 -7.31
C GLN A 55 3.82 -19.27 -8.60
N HIS A 56 2.87 -18.72 -9.35
CA HIS A 56 3.19 -17.93 -10.53
C HIS A 56 4.00 -16.66 -10.18
N ILE A 57 3.62 -15.97 -9.10
CA ILE A 57 4.33 -14.79 -8.60
C ILE A 57 5.74 -15.14 -8.14
N GLU A 58 5.89 -16.22 -7.37
CA GLU A 58 7.20 -16.71 -6.88
C GLU A 58 8.13 -17.04 -8.05
N ASN A 59 7.66 -17.83 -9.03
CA ASN A 59 8.42 -18.19 -10.22
C ASN A 59 8.84 -16.98 -11.05
N LEU A 60 7.97 -15.98 -11.19
CA LEU A 60 8.29 -14.73 -11.90
C LEU A 60 9.31 -13.89 -11.13
N TYR A 61 9.18 -13.83 -9.81
CA TYR A 61 10.07 -13.08 -8.95
C TYR A 61 11.49 -13.67 -9.01
N GLU A 62 11.60 -14.98 -8.88
CA GLU A 62 12.87 -15.70 -9.00
C GLU A 62 13.52 -15.48 -10.38
N LYS A 63 12.76 -15.58 -11.47
CA LYS A 63 13.29 -15.36 -12.83
C LYS A 63 13.84 -13.95 -13.03
N ARG A 64 13.19 -12.93 -12.46
CA ARG A 64 13.55 -11.53 -12.69
C ARG A 64 14.63 -11.03 -11.74
N PHE A 65 14.56 -11.43 -10.47
CA PHE A 65 15.42 -10.90 -9.40
C PHE A 65 16.46 -11.90 -8.92
N LYS A 66 16.35 -13.18 -9.29
CA LYS A 66 17.23 -14.29 -8.83
C LYS A 66 17.29 -14.39 -7.31
N ARG A 67 16.16 -14.10 -6.66
CA ARG A 67 15.96 -14.16 -5.22
C ARG A 67 14.66 -14.90 -4.95
N GLU A 68 14.64 -15.72 -3.90
CA GLU A 68 13.43 -16.46 -3.52
C GLU A 68 12.43 -15.60 -2.77
N GLN A 69 12.89 -14.56 -2.04
CA GLN A 69 12.03 -13.70 -1.24
C GLN A 69 12.49 -12.23 -1.28
N PRO A 70 11.54 -11.28 -1.19
CA PRO A 70 11.84 -9.87 -1.05
C PRO A 70 12.51 -9.60 0.30
N GLU A 71 13.51 -8.72 0.28
CA GLU A 71 14.35 -8.40 1.44
C GLU A 71 13.58 -7.61 2.53
N ILE A 72 12.54 -6.88 2.12
CA ILE A 72 11.71 -6.07 3.01
C ILE A 72 10.24 -6.41 2.76
N VAL A 73 9.64 -7.17 3.68
CA VAL A 73 8.20 -7.47 3.65
C VAL A 73 7.48 -6.49 4.59
N LYS A 74 6.69 -5.58 4.01
CA LYS A 74 5.82 -4.68 4.78
C LYS A 74 4.39 -5.18 4.69
N SER A 75 3.80 -5.55 5.83
CA SER A 75 2.39 -5.95 5.86
C SER A 75 1.50 -4.79 5.44
N LEU A 76 0.45 -5.07 4.65
CA LEU A 76 -0.51 -4.05 4.20
C LEU A 76 -1.13 -3.29 5.37
N LYS A 77 -1.37 -3.98 6.49
CA LYS A 77 -1.92 -3.40 7.71
C LYS A 77 -0.97 -2.38 8.35
N GLN A 78 0.33 -2.68 8.39
CA GLN A 78 1.35 -1.76 8.89
C GLN A 78 1.45 -0.52 8.01
N GLN A 79 1.40 -0.69 6.69
CA GLN A 79 1.44 0.44 5.75
C GLN A 79 0.23 1.37 5.90
N LEU A 80 -0.97 0.81 6.13
CA LEU A 80 -2.17 1.61 6.36
C LEU A 80 -2.05 2.44 7.66
N GLN A 81 -1.48 1.85 8.72
CA GLN A 81 -1.21 2.54 9.98
C GLN A 81 -0.14 3.63 9.82
N GLU A 82 0.95 3.36 9.12
CA GLU A 82 2.00 4.35 8.82
C GLU A 82 1.43 5.55 8.04
N ASP A 83 0.60 5.29 7.03
CA ASP A 83 -0.02 6.35 6.24
C ASP A 83 -1.04 7.15 7.04
N ALA A 84 -1.82 6.50 7.92
CA ALA A 84 -2.73 7.18 8.84
C ALA A 84 -1.96 8.07 9.83
N ALA A 85 -0.87 7.56 10.42
CA ALA A 85 -0.02 8.28 11.36
C ALA A 85 0.65 9.50 10.69
N LYS A 86 1.20 9.32 9.48
CA LYS A 86 1.78 10.43 8.69
C LYS A 86 0.76 11.50 8.36
N ARG A 87 -0.48 11.12 8.03
CA ARG A 87 -1.58 12.09 7.78
C ARG A 87 -1.99 12.82 9.05
N ALA A 88 -2.10 12.12 10.18
CA ALA A 88 -2.43 12.72 11.46
C ALA A 88 -1.35 13.72 11.92
N ALA A 89 -0.07 13.36 11.78
CA ALA A 89 1.05 14.25 12.08
C ALA A 89 1.02 15.51 11.21
N LYS A 90 0.80 15.36 9.89
CA LYS A 90 0.65 16.51 8.97
C LYS A 90 -0.54 17.41 9.34
N LYS A 91 -1.67 16.82 9.76
CA LYS A 91 -2.84 17.58 10.20
C LYS A 91 -2.51 18.38 11.47
N LYS A 92 -1.93 17.74 12.50
CA LYS A 92 -1.52 18.41 13.74
C LYS A 92 -0.53 19.55 13.50
N ALA A 93 0.46 19.35 12.64
CA ALA A 93 1.43 20.40 12.29
C ALA A 93 0.76 21.59 11.58
N LYS A 94 -0.19 21.34 10.69
CA LYS A 94 -0.95 22.39 10.00
C LYS A 94 -1.85 23.17 10.97
N ASP A 95 -2.53 22.48 11.87
CA ASP A 95 -3.42 23.10 12.86
C ASP A 95 -2.62 23.92 13.88
N ALA A 96 -1.46 23.42 14.33
CA ALA A 96 -0.54 24.18 15.18
C ALA A 96 -0.03 25.45 14.50
N ARG A 97 0.34 25.38 13.21
CA ARG A 97 0.76 26.56 12.43
C ARG A 97 -0.37 27.58 12.27
N ARG A 98 -1.61 27.13 12.06
CA ARG A 98 -2.78 28.02 11.98
C ARG A 98 -3.04 28.71 13.30
N LYS A 99 -2.98 27.96 14.41
CA LYS A 99 -3.18 28.51 15.75
C LYS A 99 -2.11 29.54 16.11
N ALA A 100 -0.84 29.25 15.83
CA ALA A 100 0.26 30.19 16.05
C ALA A 100 0.12 31.46 15.19
N ALA A 101 -0.33 31.35 13.93
CA ALA A 101 -0.58 32.52 13.08
C ALA A 101 -1.74 33.39 13.59
N GLN A 102 -2.80 32.75 14.10
CA GLN A 102 -3.94 33.47 14.67
C GLN A 102 -3.58 34.15 16.01
N GLU A 103 -2.80 33.47 16.87
CA GLU A 103 -2.27 34.05 18.11
C GLU A 103 -1.34 35.25 17.83
N GLN A 104 -0.57 35.23 16.73
CA GLN A 104 0.24 36.38 16.31
C GLN A 104 -0.59 37.56 15.79
N ASP A 105 -1.65 37.28 15.03
CA ASP A 105 -2.59 38.30 14.52
C ASP A 105 -3.35 38.97 15.67
N ASP A 106 -3.90 38.18 16.61
CA ASP A 106 -4.55 38.65 17.84
C ASP A 106 -3.59 39.47 18.72
N GLN A 107 -2.31 39.09 18.84
CA GLN A 107 -1.34 39.89 19.60
C GLN A 107 -1.00 41.23 18.93
N SER A 108 -1.00 41.29 17.60
CA SER A 108 -0.76 42.55 16.86
C SER A 108 -1.93 43.53 16.97
N LEU A 109 -3.17 43.03 17.03
CA LEU A 109 -4.38 43.83 17.17
C LEU A 109 -4.60 44.40 18.58
N ASN A 110 -4.03 43.76 19.62
CA ASN A 110 -4.15 44.21 21.01
C ASN A 110 -3.00 45.13 21.47
N ALA A 111 -2.01 45.39 20.60
CA ALA A 111 -0.84 46.23 20.90
C ALA A 111 -0.94 47.66 20.34
N GLU A 112 -2.03 47.99 19.65
CA GLU A 112 -2.40 49.33 19.15
C GLU A 112 -3.53 49.93 20.00
#